data_AF-A0A2V8JGQ1-F1
#
_entry.id   AF-A0A2V8JGQ1-F1
#
_cell.length_a   1.000
_cell.length_b   1.000
_cell.length_c   1.000
_cell.angle_alpha   90.00
_cell.angle_beta   90.00
_cell.angle_gamma   90.00
#
_symmetry.space_group_name_H-M   'P 1'
#
loop_
_entity.id
_entity.type
_entity.pdbx_description
1 polymer ?
#
loop_
_entity_poly.entity_id
_entity_poly.type
_entity_poly.pdbx_seq_one_letter_code
_entity_poly.pdbx_strand_id
1 'polypeptide(L)'
;DQIKDKIKIIQGKPVAVAVADGEVEIGIQQTNVIQPVAGTQYLGPLPPDLIEYGHFGVAVRNVSKNQDVARELIKFMTSPQAAALLRKTAMEPPER
;
A
#
# COMPACT_ATOMS: atom_id res chain seq x y z
N ASP A 1 1.00 17.88 19.76
CA ASP A 1 2.18 18.64 20.24
C ASP A 1 3.32 17.79 20.77
N GLN A 2 3.09 16.86 21.70
CA GLN A 2 4.16 16.15 22.42
C GLN A 2 5.18 15.38 21.55
N ILE A 3 4.79 14.95 20.33
CA ILE A 3 5.69 14.22 19.41
C ILE A 3 6.18 15.06 18.23
N LYS A 4 5.75 16.32 18.11
CA LYS A 4 5.95 17.12 16.89
C LYS A 4 7.42 17.25 16.52
N ASP A 5 8.27 17.48 17.51
CA ASP A 5 9.72 17.62 17.34
C ASP A 5 10.44 16.29 17.05
N LYS A 6 9.74 15.15 17.20
CA LYS A 6 10.26 13.80 16.90
C LYS A 6 9.82 13.28 15.53
N ILE A 7 8.97 14.01 14.80
CA ILE A 7 8.47 13.59 13.50
C ILE A 7 9.45 14.01 12.41
N LYS A 8 9.93 13.04 11.63
CA LYS A 8 10.67 13.27 10.38
C LYS A 8 9.80 12.81 9.20
N ILE A 9 9.51 13.72 8.27
CA ILE A 9 8.81 13.38 7.03
C ILE A 9 9.83 12.90 6.01
N ILE A 10 9.74 11.63 5.63
CA ILE A 10 10.60 11.03 4.60
C ILE A 10 10.03 11.32 3.23
N GLN A 11 10.87 11.80 2.31
CA GLN A 11 10.51 12.09 0.92
C GLN A 11 11.47 11.38 -0.04
N GLY A 12 10.98 11.00 -1.22
CA GLY A 12 11.79 10.41 -2.28
C GLY A 12 12.18 8.93 -2.10
N LYS A 13 11.86 8.32 -0.96
CA LYS A 13 12.05 6.87 -0.72
C LYS A 13 10.98 6.29 0.21
N PRO A 14 10.75 4.96 0.20
CA PRO A 14 9.94 4.30 1.21
C PRO A 14 10.48 4.54 2.63
N VAL A 15 9.59 4.76 3.59
CA VAL A 15 9.94 4.98 5.01
C VAL A 15 10.69 3.77 5.58
N ALA A 16 10.33 2.54 5.16
CA ALA A 16 11.04 1.34 5.58
C ALA A 16 12.52 1.33 5.15
N VAL A 17 12.88 1.99 4.05
CA VAL A 17 14.30 2.15 3.67
C VAL A 17 15.00 3.07 4.66
N ALA A 18 14.38 4.18 5.07
CA ALA A 18 14.94 5.05 6.11
C ALA A 18 15.13 4.32 7.46
N VAL A 19 14.23 3.38 7.79
CA VAL A 19 14.38 2.52 8.97
C VAL A 19 15.56 1.55 8.80
N ALA A 20 15.65 0.86 7.67
CA ALA A 20 16.74 -0.08 7.39
C ALA A 20 18.12 0.59 7.38
N ASP A 21 18.18 1.84 6.90
CA ASP A 21 19.40 2.67 6.88
C ASP A 21 19.75 3.24 8.28
N GLY A 22 18.88 3.06 9.29
CA GLY A 22 19.08 3.60 10.64
C GLY A 22 18.83 5.10 10.78
N GLU A 23 18.21 5.76 9.79
CA GLU A 23 17.89 7.20 9.86
C GLU A 23 16.74 7.52 10.83
N VAL A 24 15.82 6.57 10.99
CA VAL A 24 14.69 6.63 11.92
C VAL A 24 14.46 5.25 12.52
N GLU A 25 14.03 5.19 13.77
CA GLU A 25 13.80 3.91 14.46
C GLU A 25 12.45 3.27 14.09
N ILE A 26 11.42 4.10 13.91
CA ILE A 26 10.04 3.66 13.63
C ILE A 26 9.51 4.41 12.42
N GLY A 27 8.87 3.68 11.52
CA GLY A 27 8.27 4.20 10.30
C GLY A 27 6.77 3.91 10.21
N ILE A 28 6.00 4.86 9.71
CA ILE A 28 4.57 4.69 9.40
C ILE A 28 4.37 4.96 7.91
N GLN A 29 3.92 3.95 7.18
CA GLN A 29 3.55 4.03 5.77
C GLN A 29 2.63 2.85 5.41
N GLN A 30 2.02 2.90 4.22
CA GLN A 30 1.16 1.85 3.69
C GLN A 30 1.85 0.48 3.70
N THR A 31 1.14 -0.55 4.16
CA THR A 31 1.64 -1.92 4.35
C THR A 31 2.28 -2.51 3.09
N ASN A 32 1.66 -2.32 1.93
CA ASN A 32 2.16 -2.80 0.64
C ASN A 32 3.48 -2.15 0.20
N VAL A 33 3.81 -0.97 0.74
CA VAL A 33 5.06 -0.26 0.43
C VAL A 33 6.20 -0.68 1.34
N ILE A 34 5.91 -0.99 2.61
CA ILE A 34 6.95 -1.33 3.61
C ILE A 34 7.33 -2.80 3.63
N GLN A 35 6.37 -3.71 3.42
CA GLN A 35 6.59 -5.17 3.44
C GLN A 35 7.68 -5.67 2.46
N PRO A 36 7.86 -5.10 1.26
CA PRO A 36 8.91 -5.53 0.35
C PRO A 36 10.34 -5.13 0.77
N VAL A 37 10.51 -4.26 1.78
CA VAL A 37 11.83 -3.73 2.17
C VAL A 37 12.49 -4.62 3.22
N ALA A 38 13.62 -5.23 2.84
CA ALA A 38 14.43 -6.03 3.75
C ALA A 38 15.13 -5.17 4.82
N GLY A 39 15.55 -5.80 5.93
CA GLY A 39 16.24 -5.12 7.02
C GLY A 39 15.33 -4.36 7.99
N THR A 40 14.01 -4.59 7.91
CA THR A 40 13.02 -4.04 8.84
C THR A 40 12.14 -5.15 9.43
N GLN A 41 11.50 -4.86 10.56
CA GLN A 41 10.48 -5.73 11.16
C GLN A 41 9.11 -5.08 11.00
N TYR A 42 8.18 -5.78 10.36
CA TYR A 42 6.78 -5.34 10.29
C TYR A 42 6.09 -5.56 11.64
N LEU A 43 5.60 -4.48 12.25
CA LEU A 43 4.94 -4.52 13.57
C LEU A 43 3.41 -4.69 13.48
N GLY A 44 2.82 -4.57 12.29
CA GLY A 44 1.37 -4.65 12.10
C GLY A 44 0.72 -3.31 11.75
N PRO A 45 -0.61 -3.29 11.59
CA PRO A 45 -1.37 -2.07 11.36
C PRO A 45 -1.38 -1.17 12.60
N LEU A 46 -1.64 0.12 12.39
CA LEU A 46 -1.96 1.04 13.49
C LEU A 46 -3.24 0.58 14.22
N PRO A 47 -3.42 0.99 15.49
CA PRO A 47 -4.66 0.78 16.22
C PRO A 47 -5.91 1.23 15.43
N PRO A 48 -7.08 0.57 15.60
CA PRO A 48 -8.29 0.87 14.82
C PRO A 48 -8.76 2.32 14.86
N ASP A 49 -8.48 3.03 15.95
CA ASP A 49 -8.80 4.44 16.16
C ASP A 49 -7.83 5.41 15.45
N LEU A 50 -6.68 4.91 15.00
CA LEU A 50 -5.63 5.69 14.33
C LEU A 50 -5.40 5.30 12.87
N ILE A 51 -5.91 4.14 12.44
CA ILE A 51 -5.73 3.64 11.08
C ILE A 51 -6.86 4.13 10.16
N GLU A 52 -6.45 4.62 8.99
CA GLU A 52 -7.36 4.85 7.88
C GLU A 52 -6.98 3.93 6.72
N TYR A 53 -7.93 3.11 6.28
CA TYR A 53 -7.71 2.18 5.17
C TYR A 53 -7.80 2.91 3.83
N GLY A 54 -6.69 2.92 3.10
CA GLY A 54 -6.63 3.47 1.74
C GLY A 54 -7.32 2.55 0.74
N HIS A 55 -8.21 3.12 -0.06
CA HIS A 55 -8.87 2.41 -1.17
C HIS A 55 -8.14 2.67 -2.48
N PHE A 56 -7.87 1.60 -3.24
CA PHE A 56 -7.29 1.69 -4.57
C PHE A 56 -8.37 1.49 -5.64
N GLY A 57 -8.43 2.39 -6.61
CA GLY A 57 -9.33 2.33 -7.75
C GLY A 57 -8.59 2.12 -9.06
N VAL A 58 -9.24 1.42 -10.00
CA VAL A 58 -8.76 1.26 -11.38
C VAL A 58 -9.89 1.64 -12.34
N ALA A 59 -9.54 2.36 -13.42
CA ALA A 59 -10.50 2.82 -14.41
C ALA A 59 -9.93 2.77 -15.83
N VAL A 60 -10.82 2.62 -16.81
CA VAL A 60 -10.46 2.71 -18.24
C VAL A 60 -10.59 4.16 -18.69
N ARG A 61 -9.54 4.72 -19.29
CA ARG A 61 -9.62 6.06 -19.89
C ARG A 61 -10.56 6.05 -21.10
N ASN A 62 -11.37 7.09 -21.23
CA ASN A 62 -12.31 7.29 -22.35
C ASN A 62 -11.63 7.25 -23.74
N VAL A 63 -10.38 7.73 -23.83
CA VAL A 63 -9.59 7.74 -25.08
C VAL A 63 -8.87 6.42 -25.38
N SER A 64 -9.06 5.37 -24.57
CA SER A 64 -8.41 4.09 -24.83
C SER A 64 -8.93 3.46 -26.12
N LYS A 65 -8.02 2.98 -26.97
CA LYS A 65 -8.35 2.20 -28.17
C LYS A 65 -8.73 0.74 -27.84
N ASN A 66 -8.39 0.28 -26.64
CA ASN A 66 -8.56 -1.11 -26.20
C ASN A 66 -9.51 -1.17 -24.99
N GLN A 67 -10.68 -0.53 -25.08
CA GLN A 67 -11.58 -0.41 -23.93
C GLN A 67 -12.08 -1.76 -23.42
N ASP A 68 -12.47 -2.66 -24.34
CA ASP A 68 -13.07 -3.95 -23.95
C ASP A 68 -12.06 -4.84 -23.25
N VAL A 69 -10.84 -4.95 -23.80
CA VAL A 69 -9.74 -5.69 -23.15
C VAL A 69 -9.38 -5.09 -21.78
N ALA A 70 -9.36 -3.76 -21.66
CA ALA A 70 -9.09 -3.11 -20.38
C ALA A 70 -10.20 -3.39 -19.35
N ARG A 71 -11.47 -3.45 -19.76
CA ARG A 71 -12.59 -3.85 -18.88
C ARG A 71 -12.48 -5.30 -18.44
N GLU A 72 -12.09 -6.21 -19.33
CA GLU A 72 -11.86 -7.62 -18.97
C GLU A 72 -10.71 -7.77 -17.97
N LEU A 73 -9.63 -6.99 -18.11
CA LEU A 73 -8.56 -6.96 -17.12
C LEU A 73 -9.07 -6.48 -15.75
N ILE A 74 -9.86 -5.40 -15.71
CA ILE A 74 -10.43 -4.90 -14.45
C ILE A 74 -11.33 -5.96 -13.80
N LYS A 75 -12.18 -6.63 -14.58
CA LYS A 75 -13.02 -7.74 -14.09
C LYS A 75 -12.18 -8.86 -13.48
N PHE A 76 -11.06 -9.21 -14.12
CA PHE A 76 -10.13 -10.20 -13.57
C PHE A 76 -9.48 -9.71 -12.27
N MET A 77 -8.98 -8.47 -12.24
CA MET A 77 -8.34 -7.87 -11.05
C MET A 77 -9.27 -7.85 -9.82
N THR A 78 -10.57 -7.66 -10.02
CA THR A 78 -11.58 -7.64 -8.95
C THR A 78 -12.27 -8.99 -8.73
N SER A 79 -11.83 -10.05 -9.42
CA SER A 79 -12.39 -11.40 -9.29
C SER A 79 -11.87 -12.12 -8.04
N PRO A 80 -12.62 -13.11 -7.49
CA PRO A 80 -12.13 -13.95 -6.40
C PRO A 80 -10.83 -14.68 -6.72
N GLN A 81 -10.62 -15.03 -7.99
CA GLN A 81 -9.43 -15.74 -8.46
C GLN A 81 -8.16 -14.88 -8.28
N ALA A 82 -8.28 -13.55 -8.35
CA ALA A 82 -7.19 -12.62 -8.12
C ALA A 82 -6.91 -12.35 -6.63
N ALA A 83 -7.79 -12.73 -5.71
CA ALA A 83 -7.66 -12.40 -4.28
C ALA A 83 -6.35 -12.94 -3.67
N ALA A 84 -5.94 -14.15 -4.04
CA ALA A 84 -4.67 -14.72 -3.57
C ALA A 84 -3.45 -13.95 -4.11
N LEU A 85 -3.53 -13.40 -5.32
CA LEU A 85 -2.47 -12.60 -5.91
C LEU A 85 -2.36 -11.24 -5.24
N LEU A 86 -3.49 -10.59 -4.92
CA LEU A 86 -3.51 -9.32 -4.19
C LEU A 86 -2.90 -9.46 -2.78
N ARG A 87 -3.24 -10.53 -2.05
CA ARG A 87 -2.67 -10.76 -0.71
C ARG A 87 -1.17 -10.98 -0.71
N LYS A 88 -0.59 -11.56 -1.77
CA LYS A 88 0.88 -11.68 -1.93
C LYS A 88 1.57 -10.31 -1.99
N THR A 89 0.85 -9.26 -2.36
CA THR A 89 1.35 -7.88 -2.41
C THR A 89 0.99 -7.07 -1.16
N ALA A 90 0.54 -7.75 -0.09
CA ALA A 90 0.05 -7.14 1.15
C ALA A 90 -1.09 -6.10 0.92
N MET A 91 -1.96 -6.42 -0.05
CA MET A 91 -3.22 -5.71 -0.29
C MET A 91 -4.40 -6.66 -0.04
N GLU A 92 -5.53 -6.10 0.38
CA GLU A 92 -6.78 -6.86 0.50
C GLU A 92 -7.59 -6.78 -0.79
N PRO A 93 -8.31 -7.86 -1.16
CA PRO A 93 -9.25 -7.81 -2.27
C PRO A 93 -10.42 -6.86 -1.97
N PRO A 94 -11.06 -6.27 -2.99
CA PRO A 94 -12.21 -5.40 -2.80
C PRO A 94 -13.36 -6.15 -2.11
N GLU A 95 -14.05 -5.46 -1.20
CA GLU A 95 -15.34 -5.92 -0.68
C GLU A 95 -16.35 -5.98 -1.83
N ARG A 96 -17.20 -7.02 -1.84
CA ARG A 96 -18.19 -7.26 -2.88
C ARG A 96 -19.50 -6.55 -2.60
#